data_AF-A0A1V4IYV2-F1
#
_entry.id   AF-A0A1V4IYV2-F1
#
_cell.length_a   1.000
_cell.length_b   1.000
_cell.length_c   1.000
_cell.angle_alpha   90.00
_cell.angle_beta   90.00
_cell.angle_gamma   90.00
#
_symmetry.space_group_name_H-M   'P 1'
#
loop_
_entity.id
_entity.type
_entity.pdbx_description
1 polymer ?
#
loop_
_entity_poly.entity_id
_entity_poly.type
_entity_poly.pdbx_seq_one_letter_code
_entity_poly.pdbx_strand_id
1 'polypeptide(L)'
;MKNNKFLIVLSILLCIGTMLSGCTFINDMEVKMNLKNEQFEYIKQNKVDKIVIQNVRDSGFRFVVTDSKAIEDIYKLLSEGSEVSKKSSLDPDYIFEIYIGEEVKKYQYVVGANERGAGNFYDDNKAFSVPKNLENTIMQNLSFIRKPRDFEYIYYQSILKVIESKKNNLAGGNKVGVDIGSDTDCLKYIFSVDLEEFKKNLNEVLPGINIVSNNYEDFDTIIKVKNRGYNSTTFKTLITIDDKKNKSFENYYISAEYNYKDWDIKISEPNKVPQDW
;
A
#
# COMPACT_ATOMS: atom_id res chain seq x y z
N MET A 1 -24.55 20.46 57.78
CA MET A 1 -23.37 20.87 56.98
C MET A 1 -22.11 20.00 57.13
N LYS A 2 -22.10 18.93 57.96
CA LYS A 2 -20.92 18.07 58.16
C LYS A 2 -20.78 16.95 57.10
N ASN A 3 -21.91 16.43 56.57
CA ASN A 3 -21.90 15.32 55.61
C ASN A 3 -21.50 15.73 54.18
N ASN A 4 -21.79 16.96 53.75
CA ASN A 4 -21.40 17.42 52.40
C ASN A 4 -19.89 17.64 52.26
N LYS A 5 -19.20 18.03 53.35
CA LYS A 5 -17.73 18.18 53.33
C LYS A 5 -17.02 16.84 53.19
N PHE A 6 -17.56 15.78 53.77
CA PHE A 6 -17.02 14.43 53.64
C PHE A 6 -17.18 13.89 52.21
N LEU A 7 -18.35 14.10 51.59
CA LEU A 7 -18.59 13.75 50.19
C LEU A 7 -17.68 14.49 49.21
N ILE A 8 -17.45 15.80 49.43
CA ILE A 8 -16.54 16.59 48.59
C ILE A 8 -15.09 16.09 48.73
N VAL A 9 -14.64 15.80 49.95
CA VAL A 9 -13.29 15.26 50.19
C VAL A 9 -13.14 13.87 49.59
N LEU A 10 -14.16 13.01 49.68
CA LEU A 10 -14.15 11.67 49.08
C LEU A 10 -14.10 11.75 47.54
N SER A 11 -14.86 12.65 46.91
CA SER A 11 -14.80 12.88 45.46
C SER A 11 -13.44 13.43 45.01
N ILE A 12 -12.82 14.32 45.78
CA ILE A 12 -11.48 14.84 45.48
C ILE A 12 -10.42 13.74 45.63
N LEU A 13 -10.52 12.87 46.65
CA LEU A 13 -9.62 11.72 46.82
C LEU A 13 -9.77 10.69 45.70
N LEU A 14 -10.99 10.44 45.23
CA LEU A 14 -11.26 9.59 44.06
C LEU A 14 -10.69 10.19 42.77
N CYS A 15 -10.82 11.51 42.56
CA CYS A 15 -10.23 12.21 41.42
C CYS A 15 -8.69 12.24 41.47
N ILE A 16 -8.07 12.28 42.66
CA ILE A 16 -6.62 12.21 42.80
C ILE A 16 -6.11 10.77 42.60
N GLY A 17 -6.89 9.76 43.01
CA GLY A 17 -6.58 8.34 42.78
C GLY A 17 -6.55 7.94 41.30
N THR A 18 -7.42 8.55 40.47
CA THR A 18 -7.40 8.32 39.02
C THR A 18 -6.25 9.04 38.31
N MET A 19 -5.62 10.04 38.94
CA MET A 19 -4.45 10.74 38.38
C MET A 19 -3.10 10.11 38.77
N LEU A 20 -3.07 9.24 39.80
CA LEU A 20 -1.88 8.49 40.23
C LEU A 20 -1.79 7.08 39.62
N SER A 21 -2.84 6.66 38.90
CA SER A 21 -2.86 5.41 38.14
C SER A 21 -2.28 5.69 36.77
N GLY A 22 -0.97 5.49 36.61
CA GLY A 22 -0.25 5.75 35.36
C GLY A 22 -0.91 5.08 34.14
N CYS A 23 -0.58 5.57 32.94
CA CYS A 23 -1.12 5.13 31.64
C CYS A 23 -1.20 3.59 31.43
N THR A 24 -0.46 2.81 32.22
CA THR A 24 -0.52 1.34 32.25
C THR A 24 -1.85 0.79 32.75
N PHE A 25 -2.46 1.39 33.80
CA PHE A 25 -3.73 0.89 34.34
C PHE A 25 -4.90 1.09 33.37
N ILE A 26 -4.91 2.22 32.64
CA ILE A 26 -5.94 2.50 31.63
C ILE A 26 -5.83 1.53 30.45
N ASN A 27 -4.62 1.25 29.96
CA ASN A 27 -4.39 0.25 28.91
C ASN A 27 -4.86 -1.15 29.36
N ASP A 28 -4.50 -1.59 30.56
CA ASP A 28 -4.87 -2.90 31.07
C ASP A 28 -6.40 -3.01 31.32
N MET A 29 -7.06 -1.88 31.60
CA MET A 29 -8.52 -1.81 31.74
C MET A 29 -9.22 -1.85 30.37
N GLU A 30 -8.70 -1.18 29.35
CA GLU A 30 -9.22 -1.21 27.97
C GLU A 30 -9.12 -2.61 27.35
N VAL A 31 -8.02 -3.32 27.60
CA VAL A 31 -7.83 -4.72 27.22
C VAL A 31 -8.90 -5.62 27.87
N LYS A 32 -9.10 -5.50 29.19
CA LYS A 32 -10.15 -6.25 29.91
C LYS A 32 -11.57 -5.90 29.51
N MET A 33 -11.79 -4.70 28.96
CA MET A 33 -13.09 -4.25 28.45
C MET A 33 -13.31 -4.59 26.97
N ASN A 34 -12.42 -5.39 26.34
CA ASN A 34 -12.48 -5.76 24.92
C ASN A 34 -12.39 -4.56 23.96
N LEU A 35 -11.84 -3.44 24.44
CA LEU A 35 -11.63 -2.21 23.66
C LEU A 35 -10.28 -2.23 22.92
N LYS A 36 -9.37 -3.13 23.32
CA LYS A 36 -8.06 -3.38 22.69
C LYS A 36 -7.81 -4.87 22.54
N ASN A 37 -7.12 -5.24 21.46
CA ASN A 37 -6.82 -6.62 21.10
C ASN A 37 -5.57 -7.14 21.85
N GLU A 38 -5.72 -8.22 22.62
CA GLU A 38 -4.63 -8.87 23.35
C GLU A 38 -3.59 -9.57 22.45
N GLN A 39 -3.94 -9.88 21.20
CA GLN A 39 -3.11 -10.68 20.31
C GLN A 39 -1.72 -10.08 20.10
N PHE A 40 -1.57 -8.76 20.17
CA PHE A 40 -0.30 -8.07 19.91
C PHE A 40 0.45 -7.63 21.18
N GLU A 41 -0.03 -7.95 22.39
CA GLU A 41 0.62 -7.57 23.65
C GLU A 41 2.04 -8.12 23.80
N TYR A 42 2.37 -9.22 23.10
CA TYR A 42 3.73 -9.76 23.09
C TYR A 42 4.77 -8.77 22.54
N ILE A 43 4.36 -7.78 21.74
CA ILE A 43 5.25 -6.76 21.18
C ILE A 43 5.73 -5.78 22.27
N LYS A 44 4.87 -5.46 23.25
CA LYS A 44 5.12 -4.49 24.33
C LYS A 44 6.20 -4.94 25.33
N GLN A 45 6.51 -6.25 25.39
CA GLN A 45 7.31 -6.84 26.47
C GLN A 45 8.84 -6.79 26.27
N ASN A 46 9.38 -5.90 25.42
CA ASN A 46 10.81 -5.92 25.02
C ASN A 46 11.29 -7.28 24.51
N LYS A 47 10.36 -8.11 24.02
CA LYS A 47 10.63 -9.44 23.46
C LYS A 47 10.91 -9.38 21.96
N VAL A 48 10.53 -8.29 21.30
CA VAL A 48 10.70 -8.14 19.85
C VAL A 48 12.07 -7.53 19.56
N ASP A 49 12.90 -8.28 18.85
CA ASP A 49 14.24 -7.83 18.46
C ASP A 49 14.17 -6.85 17.28
N LYS A 50 13.31 -7.17 16.31
CA LYS A 50 13.09 -6.36 15.11
C LYS A 50 11.76 -6.69 14.45
N ILE A 51 11.22 -5.73 13.71
CA ILE A 51 10.13 -5.93 12.77
C ILE A 51 10.66 -5.70 11.38
N VAL A 52 10.48 -6.68 10.50
CA VAL A 52 10.80 -6.57 9.08
C VAL A 52 9.51 -6.31 8.32
N ILE A 53 9.50 -5.28 7.50
CA ILE A 53 8.35 -4.95 6.63
C ILE A 53 8.86 -4.99 5.20
N GLN A 54 8.35 -5.92 4.40
CA GLN A 54 8.82 -6.15 3.04
C GLN A 54 7.68 -5.96 2.05
N ASN A 55 7.91 -5.20 0.98
CA ASN A 55 6.91 -5.07 -0.08
C ASN A 55 6.84 -6.37 -0.90
N VAL A 56 5.61 -6.82 -1.17
CA VAL A 56 5.35 -8.09 -1.87
C VAL A 56 5.75 -7.99 -3.35
N ARG A 57 5.57 -6.82 -3.97
CA ARG A 57 5.87 -6.59 -5.39
C ARG A 57 7.33 -6.26 -5.64
N ASP A 58 7.97 -5.55 -4.71
CA ASP A 58 9.40 -5.24 -4.74
C ASP A 58 10.11 -5.84 -3.52
N SER A 59 10.61 -7.05 -3.68
CA SER A 59 11.33 -7.75 -2.59
C SER A 59 12.61 -7.05 -2.14
N GLY A 60 13.21 -6.20 -2.99
CA GLY A 60 14.36 -5.37 -2.63
C GLY A 60 13.97 -4.21 -1.71
N PHE A 61 12.69 -3.89 -1.64
CA PHE A 61 12.14 -2.83 -0.84
C PHE A 61 11.67 -3.33 0.53
N ARG A 62 12.56 -3.24 1.50
CA ARG A 62 12.43 -3.80 2.84
C ARG A 62 12.88 -2.82 3.92
N PHE A 63 12.14 -2.79 5.02
CA PHE A 63 12.45 -2.05 6.24
C PHE A 63 12.81 -3.02 7.34
N VAL A 64 13.82 -2.66 8.12
CA VAL A 64 14.16 -3.35 9.36
C VAL A 64 14.03 -2.35 10.49
N VAL A 65 12.98 -2.50 11.28
CA VAL A 65 12.67 -1.63 12.41
C VAL A 65 13.25 -2.26 13.66
N THR A 66 14.29 -1.65 14.21
CA THR A 66 14.94 -2.06 15.47
C THR A 66 14.80 -1.00 16.57
N ASP A 67 14.40 0.22 16.21
CA ASP A 67 14.20 1.30 17.16
C ASP A 67 12.98 1.01 18.06
N SER A 68 13.20 1.02 19.37
CA SER A 68 12.17 0.65 20.34
C SER A 68 10.95 1.58 20.29
N LYS A 69 11.13 2.86 19.93
CA LYS A 69 10.01 3.81 19.82
C LYS A 69 9.15 3.49 18.60
N ALA A 70 9.79 3.22 17.46
CA ALA A 70 9.09 2.80 16.25
C ALA A 70 8.34 1.47 16.43
N ILE A 71 8.94 0.51 17.15
CA ILE A 71 8.27 -0.76 17.52
C ILE A 71 7.06 -0.50 18.44
N GLU A 72 7.20 0.38 19.44
CA GLU A 72 6.10 0.77 20.33
C GLU A 72 4.94 1.42 19.56
N ASP A 73 5.24 2.25 18.57
CA ASP A 73 4.23 2.92 17.76
C ASP A 73 3.52 1.94 16.81
N ILE A 74 4.25 1.01 16.18
CA ILE A 74 3.62 -0.10 15.42
C ILE A 74 2.69 -0.91 16.33
N TYR A 75 3.15 -1.25 17.54
CA TYR A 75 2.34 -1.97 18.51
C TYR A 75 1.02 -1.25 18.81
N LYS A 76 1.05 0.05 19.10
CA LYS A 76 -0.16 0.83 19.42
C LYS A 76 -1.18 0.72 18.28
N LEU A 77 -0.73 0.90 17.05
CA LEU A 77 -1.59 0.81 15.87
C LEU A 77 -2.19 -0.58 15.69
N LEU A 78 -1.40 -1.64 15.90
CA LEU A 78 -1.90 -3.01 15.83
C LEU A 78 -2.88 -3.33 16.97
N SER A 79 -2.64 -2.82 18.17
CA SER A 79 -3.50 -3.04 19.36
C SER A 79 -4.88 -2.38 19.26
N GLU A 80 -4.99 -1.30 18.47
CA GLU A 80 -6.25 -0.65 18.11
C GLU A 80 -7.06 -1.47 17.08
N GLY A 81 -6.43 -2.45 16.43
CA GLY A 81 -7.07 -3.32 15.47
C GLY A 81 -8.09 -4.27 16.11
N SER A 82 -9.17 -4.54 15.39
CA SER A 82 -10.21 -5.50 15.82
C SER A 82 -10.10 -6.80 15.05
N GLU A 83 -10.23 -7.94 15.73
CA GLU A 83 -10.30 -9.25 15.08
C GLU A 83 -11.58 -9.37 14.26
N VAL A 84 -11.46 -9.87 13.03
CA VAL A 84 -12.56 -10.03 12.08
C VAL A 84 -12.52 -11.41 11.44
N SER A 85 -13.68 -11.86 10.96
CA SER A 85 -13.87 -13.25 10.51
C SER A 85 -13.30 -13.55 9.13
N LYS A 86 -12.91 -12.53 8.34
CA LYS A 86 -12.47 -12.69 6.96
C LYS A 86 -11.24 -11.85 6.68
N LYS A 87 -10.35 -12.36 5.84
CA LYS A 87 -9.22 -11.62 5.28
C LYS A 87 -9.72 -10.72 4.14
N SER A 88 -8.97 -9.68 3.81
CA SER A 88 -9.22 -8.92 2.58
C SER A 88 -9.17 -9.85 1.36
N SER A 89 -10.01 -9.56 0.37
CA SER A 89 -9.98 -10.26 -0.91
C SER A 89 -8.81 -9.86 -1.81
N LEU A 90 -8.14 -8.77 -1.46
CA LEU A 90 -7.03 -8.18 -2.19
C LEU A 90 -5.71 -8.88 -1.88
N ASP A 91 -4.83 -8.91 -2.87
CA ASP A 91 -3.45 -9.36 -2.68
C ASP A 91 -2.75 -8.49 -1.61
N PRO A 92 -1.83 -9.06 -0.81
CA PRO A 92 -1.08 -8.30 0.16
C PRO A 92 -0.08 -7.34 -0.50
N ASP A 93 0.08 -6.16 0.12
CA ASP A 93 1.07 -5.15 -0.29
C ASP A 93 2.39 -5.32 0.45
N TYR A 94 2.31 -5.72 1.73
CA TYR A 94 3.46 -5.92 2.60
C TYR A 94 3.38 -7.22 3.39
N ILE A 95 4.54 -7.80 3.66
CA ILE A 95 4.74 -8.87 4.64
C ILE A 95 5.45 -8.29 5.85
N PHE A 96 4.83 -8.46 7.01
CA PHE A 96 5.41 -8.16 8.32
C PHE A 96 5.98 -9.43 8.91
N GLU A 97 7.24 -9.40 9.30
CA GLU A 97 7.88 -10.45 10.09
C GLU A 97 8.34 -9.86 11.42
N ILE A 98 7.73 -10.32 12.51
CA ILE A 98 8.03 -9.87 13.88
C ILE A 98 8.91 -10.93 14.53
N TYR A 99 10.16 -10.56 14.83
CA TYR A 99 11.18 -11.45 15.37
C TYR A 99 11.22 -11.38 16.89
N ILE A 100 11.16 -12.54 17.54
CA ILE A 100 11.21 -12.73 19.00
C ILE A 100 12.23 -13.83 19.28
N GLY A 101 13.50 -13.47 19.42
CA GLY A 101 14.60 -14.41 19.40
C GLY A 101 14.63 -15.22 18.09
N GLU A 102 14.41 -16.52 18.21
CA GLU A 102 14.33 -17.45 17.06
C GLU A 102 12.91 -17.56 16.47
N GLU A 103 11.88 -17.10 17.20
CA GLU A 103 10.51 -17.15 16.71
C GLU A 103 10.24 -16.01 15.73
N VAL A 104 9.58 -16.31 14.61
CA VAL A 104 9.15 -15.31 13.62
C VAL A 104 7.65 -15.44 13.40
N LYS A 105 6.91 -14.39 13.77
CA LYS A 105 5.48 -14.27 13.44
C LYS A 105 5.30 -13.49 12.15
N LYS A 106 4.57 -14.06 11.19
CA LYS A 106 4.37 -13.46 9.86
C LYS A 106 2.93 -13.01 9.68
N TYR A 107 2.77 -11.80 9.16
CA TYR A 107 1.48 -11.21 8.83
C TYR A 107 1.54 -10.59 7.44
N GLN A 108 0.45 -10.72 6.70
CA GLN A 108 0.17 -10.05 5.45
C GLN A 108 -0.56 -8.74 5.74
N TYR A 109 -0.25 -7.69 4.99
CA TYR A 109 -0.89 -6.38 5.13
C TYR A 109 -1.32 -5.81 3.79
N VAL A 110 -2.56 -5.33 3.71
CA VAL A 110 -3.13 -4.63 2.56
C VAL A 110 -3.32 -3.15 2.92
N VAL A 111 -2.65 -2.27 2.20
CA VAL A 111 -2.71 -0.83 2.40
C VAL A 111 -4.07 -0.30 1.97
N GLY A 112 -4.64 0.63 2.74
CA GLY A 112 -5.85 1.35 2.35
C GLY A 112 -7.15 0.52 2.32
N ALA A 113 -7.07 -0.81 2.45
CA ALA A 113 -8.23 -1.70 2.41
C ALA A 113 -9.27 -1.32 3.48
N ASN A 114 -10.51 -1.16 3.03
CA ASN A 114 -11.65 -0.73 3.83
C ASN A 114 -12.89 -1.59 3.58
N GLU A 115 -12.70 -2.80 3.04
CA GLU A 115 -13.78 -3.77 2.87
C GLU A 115 -14.46 -4.01 4.22
N ARG A 116 -15.76 -3.69 4.30
CA ARG A 116 -16.51 -3.79 5.57
C ARG A 116 -16.46 -5.22 6.10
N GLY A 117 -15.87 -5.39 7.28
CA GLY A 117 -15.80 -6.68 7.96
C GLY A 117 -14.69 -7.61 7.46
N ALA A 118 -13.78 -7.13 6.61
CA ALA A 118 -12.58 -7.86 6.21
C ALA A 118 -11.33 -7.22 6.82
N GLY A 119 -10.39 -8.07 7.23
CA GLY A 119 -9.15 -7.67 7.89
C GLY A 119 -8.09 -7.35 6.86
N ASN A 120 -7.46 -6.18 7.01
CA ASN A 120 -6.35 -5.74 6.19
C ASN A 120 -4.98 -6.16 6.75
N PHE A 121 -4.92 -6.73 7.96
CA PHE A 121 -3.71 -7.30 8.55
C PHE A 121 -4.01 -8.72 9.04
N TYR A 122 -3.34 -9.75 8.53
CA TYR A 122 -3.77 -11.14 8.78
C TYR A 122 -2.62 -12.14 8.67
N ASP A 123 -2.75 -13.26 9.37
CA ASP A 123 -1.91 -14.44 9.16
C ASP A 123 -2.75 -15.57 8.52
N ASP A 124 -2.28 -16.82 8.56
CA ASP A 124 -3.03 -17.94 8.02
C ASP A 124 -4.34 -18.23 8.76
N ASN A 125 -4.41 -17.91 10.06
CA ASN A 125 -5.48 -18.29 10.98
C ASN A 125 -6.40 -17.12 11.34
N LYS A 126 -5.85 -15.93 11.54
CA LYS A 126 -6.55 -14.76 12.10
C LYS A 126 -6.45 -13.55 11.16
N ALA A 127 -7.47 -12.71 11.21
CA ALA A 127 -7.52 -11.46 10.47
C ALA A 127 -7.92 -10.30 11.38
N PHE A 128 -7.32 -9.14 11.14
CA PHE A 128 -7.49 -7.93 11.93
C PHE A 128 -7.77 -6.76 11.00
N SER A 129 -8.77 -5.95 11.38
CA SER A 129 -9.00 -4.64 10.79
C SER A 129 -8.18 -3.62 11.56
N VAL A 130 -7.01 -3.26 11.04
CA VAL A 130 -6.11 -2.26 11.64
C VAL A 130 -6.28 -0.89 10.98
N PRO A 131 -6.04 0.21 11.72
CA PRO A 131 -6.15 1.57 11.20
C PRO A 131 -5.23 1.86 9.99
N LYS A 132 -5.69 2.74 9.10
CA LYS A 132 -4.96 3.12 7.86
C LYS A 132 -3.64 3.87 8.12
N ASN A 133 -3.49 4.50 9.28
CA ASN A 133 -2.28 5.25 9.65
C ASN A 133 -1.05 4.35 9.89
N LEU A 134 -1.18 3.02 9.91
CA LEU A 134 -0.02 2.12 9.85
C LEU A 134 0.80 2.39 8.59
N GLU A 135 0.14 2.76 7.48
CA GLU A 135 0.79 3.27 6.28
C GLU A 135 1.67 4.49 6.58
N ASN A 136 1.20 5.46 7.37
CA ASN A 136 1.99 6.63 7.73
C ASN A 136 3.24 6.26 8.53
N THR A 137 3.15 5.27 9.42
CA THR A 137 4.32 4.78 10.16
C THR A 137 5.30 4.02 9.27
N ILE A 138 4.80 3.27 8.28
CA ILE A 138 5.64 2.71 7.20
C ILE A 138 6.30 3.88 6.46
N MET A 139 5.50 4.81 5.91
CA MET A 139 5.90 5.97 5.09
C MET A 139 6.81 6.99 5.76
N GLN A 140 6.70 7.22 7.07
CA GLN A 140 7.60 8.11 7.81
C GLN A 140 9.03 7.55 7.86
N ASN A 141 9.15 6.23 7.94
CA ASN A 141 10.42 5.53 7.76
C ASN A 141 10.88 5.47 6.28
N LEU A 142 10.02 5.91 5.34
CA LEU A 142 10.30 6.02 3.91
C LEU A 142 10.72 7.44 3.48
N SER A 143 11.08 8.35 4.38
CA SER A 143 11.39 9.76 4.01
C SER A 143 12.49 9.94 2.94
N PHE A 144 13.31 8.92 2.67
CA PHE A 144 14.30 8.89 1.58
C PHE A 144 13.69 8.65 0.18
N ILE A 145 12.42 8.27 0.11
CA ILE A 145 11.74 7.90 -1.10
C ILE A 145 11.20 9.12 -1.81
N ARG A 146 11.75 9.37 -3.00
CA ARG A 146 11.26 10.40 -3.91
C ARG A 146 10.06 9.85 -4.68
N LYS A 147 8.87 9.77 -4.08
CA LYS A 147 7.62 9.42 -4.80
C LYS A 147 7.17 10.62 -5.65
N PRO A 148 6.79 10.44 -6.92
CA PRO A 148 6.12 11.50 -7.69
C PRO A 148 4.85 11.98 -6.99
N ARG A 149 4.53 13.27 -7.10
CA ARG A 149 3.22 13.77 -6.64
C ARG A 149 2.12 13.07 -7.41
N ASP A 150 1.04 12.68 -6.73
CA ASP A 150 -0.10 12.01 -7.34
C ASP A 150 0.32 10.82 -8.22
N PHE A 151 1.27 10.01 -7.72
CA PHE A 151 1.87 8.90 -8.46
C PHE A 151 0.81 7.99 -9.11
N GLU A 152 -0.23 7.60 -8.36
CA GLU A 152 -1.30 6.74 -8.89
C GLU A 152 -1.94 7.36 -10.15
N TYR A 153 -2.26 8.66 -10.09
CA TYR A 153 -2.81 9.38 -11.24
C TYR A 153 -1.83 9.35 -12.41
N ILE A 154 -0.60 9.84 -12.23
CA ILE A 154 0.32 9.99 -13.36
C ILE A 154 0.74 8.63 -13.97
N TYR A 155 0.93 7.61 -13.12
CA TYR A 155 1.32 6.28 -13.53
C TYR A 155 0.23 5.62 -14.39
N TYR A 156 -0.98 5.50 -13.84
CA TYR A 156 -2.08 4.81 -14.51
C TYR A 156 -2.64 5.61 -15.69
N GLN A 157 -2.74 6.94 -15.59
CA GLN A 157 -3.25 7.76 -16.70
C GLN A 157 -2.31 7.75 -17.90
N SER A 158 -0.99 7.69 -17.69
CA SER A 158 -0.03 7.54 -18.80
C SER A 158 -0.30 6.26 -19.59
N ILE A 159 -0.60 5.16 -18.88
CA ILE A 159 -0.90 3.87 -19.50
C ILE A 159 -2.25 3.92 -20.23
N LEU A 160 -3.30 4.43 -19.56
CA LEU A 160 -4.64 4.54 -20.14
C LEU A 160 -4.65 5.38 -21.41
N LYS A 161 -3.96 6.53 -21.43
CA LYS A 161 -3.89 7.39 -22.62
C LYS A 161 -3.24 6.71 -23.83
N VAL A 162 -2.17 5.93 -23.61
CA VAL A 162 -1.55 5.15 -24.70
C VAL A 162 -2.52 4.09 -25.22
N ILE A 163 -3.17 3.34 -24.33
CA ILE A 163 -4.15 2.32 -24.70
C ILE A 163 -5.33 2.94 -25.46
N GLU A 164 -5.87 4.04 -24.97
CA GLU A 164 -6.99 4.74 -25.58
C GLU A 164 -6.64 5.21 -27.01
N SER A 165 -5.45 5.79 -27.19
CA SER A 165 -4.96 6.23 -28.52
C SER A 165 -4.83 5.08 -29.53
N LYS A 166 -4.72 3.83 -29.04
CA LYS A 166 -4.55 2.62 -29.85
C LYS A 166 -5.73 1.65 -29.75
N LYS A 167 -6.82 2.06 -29.11
CA LYS A 167 -8.00 1.22 -28.83
C LYS A 167 -8.50 0.48 -30.07
N ASN A 168 -8.63 1.17 -31.20
CA ASN A 168 -9.14 0.56 -32.44
C ASN A 168 -8.23 -0.53 -32.99
N ASN A 169 -6.92 -0.40 -32.81
CA ASN A 169 -5.94 -1.41 -33.24
C ASN A 169 -5.93 -2.60 -32.27
N LEU A 170 -6.20 -2.36 -30.99
CA LEU A 170 -6.19 -3.36 -29.93
C LEU A 170 -7.50 -4.15 -29.81
N ALA A 171 -8.64 -3.56 -30.17
CA ALA A 171 -9.98 -4.13 -29.99
C ALA A 171 -10.33 -5.29 -30.96
N GLY A 172 -9.45 -5.63 -31.91
CA GLY A 172 -9.67 -6.62 -32.97
C GLY A 172 -9.71 -8.10 -32.55
N GLY A 173 -10.15 -8.41 -31.33
CA GLY A 173 -10.20 -9.78 -30.79
C GLY A 173 -8.86 -10.32 -30.29
N ASN A 174 -7.84 -9.46 -30.15
CA ASN A 174 -6.58 -9.81 -29.52
C ASN A 174 -6.73 -9.83 -27.99
N LYS A 175 -6.13 -10.82 -27.34
CA LYS A 175 -5.97 -10.82 -25.88
C LYS A 175 -4.85 -9.86 -25.50
N VAL A 176 -5.21 -8.77 -24.84
CA VAL A 176 -4.27 -7.71 -24.46
C VAL A 176 -3.92 -7.80 -22.98
N GLY A 177 -2.63 -7.85 -22.69
CA GLY A 177 -2.08 -7.83 -21.33
C GLY A 177 -1.32 -6.53 -21.06
N VAL A 178 -1.43 -5.97 -19.86
CA VAL A 178 -0.58 -4.86 -19.38
C VAL A 178 0.42 -5.40 -18.37
N ASP A 179 1.71 -5.30 -18.69
CA ASP A 179 2.80 -5.67 -17.81
C ASP A 179 3.35 -4.43 -17.09
N ILE A 180 2.84 -4.22 -15.87
CA ILE A 180 3.40 -3.29 -14.87
C ILE A 180 4.43 -3.98 -13.96
N GLY A 181 4.46 -5.31 -13.94
CA GLY A 181 5.35 -6.12 -13.11
C GLY A 181 6.82 -5.95 -13.45
N SER A 182 7.11 -5.69 -14.73
CA SER A 182 8.46 -5.40 -15.23
C SER A 182 8.99 -4.01 -14.83
N ASP A 183 8.12 -3.13 -14.29
CA ASP A 183 8.49 -1.79 -13.88
C ASP A 183 9.01 -1.73 -12.43
N THR A 184 10.11 -2.44 -12.20
CA THR A 184 10.77 -2.61 -10.89
C THR A 184 10.99 -1.31 -10.12
N ASP A 185 11.17 -0.18 -10.81
CA ASP A 185 11.41 1.12 -10.17
C ASP A 185 10.17 1.69 -9.49
N CYS A 186 8.97 1.27 -9.93
CA CYS A 186 7.69 1.80 -9.46
C CYS A 186 6.87 0.79 -8.65
N LEU A 187 7.22 -0.51 -8.65
CA LEU A 187 6.46 -1.57 -7.96
C LEU A 187 6.13 -1.26 -6.49
N LYS A 188 7.08 -0.66 -5.75
CA LYS A 188 6.91 -0.26 -4.34
C LYS A 188 5.79 0.75 -4.08
N TYR A 189 5.30 1.45 -5.11
CA TYR A 189 4.22 2.44 -5.01
C TYR A 189 2.87 1.91 -5.47
N ILE A 190 2.81 0.67 -5.95
CA ILE A 190 1.59 0.07 -6.48
C ILE A 190 0.92 -0.72 -5.36
N PHE A 191 -0.21 -0.21 -4.87
CA PHE A 191 -1.03 -0.89 -3.86
C PHE A 191 -2.20 -1.64 -4.50
N SER A 192 -2.66 -2.68 -3.82
CA SER A 192 -3.73 -3.55 -4.32
C SER A 192 -5.05 -2.82 -4.53
N VAL A 193 -5.38 -1.85 -3.67
CA VAL A 193 -6.60 -1.04 -3.81
C VAL A 193 -6.57 -0.23 -5.11
N ASP A 194 -5.44 0.44 -5.39
CA ASP A 194 -5.28 1.26 -6.59
C ASP A 194 -5.26 0.39 -7.84
N LEU A 195 -4.67 -0.81 -7.74
CA LEU A 195 -4.62 -1.77 -8.83
C LEU A 195 -6.02 -2.28 -9.22
N GLU A 196 -6.92 -2.49 -8.26
CA GLU A 196 -8.31 -2.85 -8.55
C GLU A 196 -9.07 -1.73 -9.26
N GLU A 197 -8.85 -0.48 -8.86
CA GLU A 197 -9.41 0.68 -9.57
C GLU A 197 -8.84 0.77 -11.00
N PHE A 198 -7.52 0.60 -11.15
CA PHE A 198 -6.87 0.61 -12.46
C PHE A 198 -7.40 -0.50 -13.38
N LYS A 199 -7.61 -1.72 -12.87
CA LYS A 199 -8.23 -2.83 -13.63
C LYS A 199 -9.61 -2.47 -14.16
N LYS A 200 -10.43 -1.75 -13.38
CA LYS A 200 -11.75 -1.27 -13.82
C LYS A 200 -11.60 -0.25 -14.95
N ASN A 201 -10.76 0.77 -14.75
CA ASN A 201 -10.50 1.81 -15.74
C ASN A 201 -9.96 1.23 -17.06
N LEU A 202 -9.07 0.24 -16.97
CA LEU A 202 -8.57 -0.49 -18.13
C LEU A 202 -9.70 -1.16 -18.91
N ASN A 203 -10.59 -1.88 -18.22
CA ASN A 203 -11.69 -2.59 -18.85
C ASN A 203 -12.75 -1.65 -19.45
N GLU A 204 -12.91 -0.45 -18.91
CA GLU A 204 -13.73 0.61 -19.50
C GLU A 204 -13.13 1.13 -20.81
N VAL A 205 -11.80 1.35 -20.85
CA VAL A 205 -11.11 1.81 -22.06
C VAL A 205 -11.07 0.71 -23.12
N LEU A 206 -10.67 -0.51 -22.75
CA LEU A 206 -10.54 -1.65 -23.65
C LEU A 206 -11.10 -2.93 -22.99
N PRO A 207 -12.33 -3.35 -23.33
CA PRO A 207 -12.93 -4.53 -22.73
C PRO A 207 -12.08 -5.81 -22.91
N GLY A 208 -11.90 -6.57 -21.83
CA GLY A 208 -11.17 -7.84 -21.85
C GLY A 208 -9.64 -7.73 -21.71
N ILE A 209 -9.11 -6.51 -21.59
CA ILE A 209 -7.72 -6.28 -21.18
C ILE A 209 -7.48 -6.76 -19.74
N ASN A 210 -6.30 -7.30 -19.45
CA ASN A 210 -5.95 -7.74 -18.09
C ASN A 210 -4.52 -7.33 -17.72
N ILE A 211 -4.22 -7.30 -16.43
CA ILE A 211 -2.84 -7.17 -15.94
C ILE A 211 -2.13 -8.52 -16.11
N VAL A 212 -0.89 -8.50 -16.59
CA VAL A 212 -0.06 -9.70 -16.72
C VAL A 212 0.43 -10.12 -15.33
N SER A 213 0.27 -11.41 -15.00
CA SER A 213 0.78 -12.02 -13.77
C SER A 213 1.41 -13.37 -14.09
N ASN A 214 2.68 -13.35 -14.52
CA ASN A 214 3.46 -14.54 -14.92
C ASN A 214 2.82 -15.41 -16.01
N ASN A 215 1.83 -14.89 -16.73
CA ASN A 215 1.04 -15.60 -17.73
C ASN A 215 1.15 -14.94 -19.12
N TYR A 216 2.37 -14.48 -19.46
CA TYR A 216 2.69 -13.77 -20.69
C TYR A 216 2.21 -14.49 -21.96
N GLU A 217 2.19 -15.82 -21.95
CA GLU A 217 1.79 -16.64 -23.11
C GLU A 217 0.28 -16.63 -23.38
N ASP A 218 -0.54 -16.15 -22.44
CA ASP A 218 -1.99 -16.05 -22.62
C ASP A 218 -2.41 -14.87 -23.50
N PHE A 219 -1.48 -13.96 -23.81
CA PHE A 219 -1.75 -12.68 -24.47
C PHE A 219 -1.12 -12.61 -25.87
N ASP A 220 -1.93 -12.15 -26.83
CA ASP A 220 -1.49 -11.85 -28.20
C ASP A 220 -0.69 -10.56 -28.27
N THR A 221 -1.02 -9.60 -27.39
CA THR A 221 -0.37 -8.29 -27.32
C THR A 221 -0.04 -7.96 -25.88
N ILE A 222 1.19 -7.52 -25.62
CA ILE A 222 1.65 -7.13 -24.28
C ILE A 222 2.07 -5.67 -24.28
N ILE A 223 1.45 -4.89 -23.41
CA ILE A 223 1.78 -3.50 -23.16
C ILE A 223 2.75 -3.46 -21.98
N LYS A 224 4.04 -3.31 -22.27
CA LYS A 224 5.11 -3.28 -21.27
C LYS A 224 5.33 -1.86 -20.80
N VAL A 225 5.30 -1.65 -19.49
CA VAL A 225 5.57 -0.36 -18.86
C VAL A 225 6.96 -0.38 -18.26
N LYS A 226 7.76 0.65 -18.54
CA LYS A 226 9.08 0.81 -17.93
C LYS A 226 9.35 2.26 -17.59
N ASN A 227 9.40 2.59 -16.31
CA ASN A 227 9.82 3.91 -15.88
C ASN A 227 11.30 4.16 -16.27
N ARG A 228 11.61 5.42 -16.58
CA ARG A 228 12.93 5.87 -17.04
C ARG A 228 13.50 7.01 -16.19
N GLY A 229 12.78 7.39 -15.15
CA GLY A 229 13.16 8.45 -14.24
C GLY A 229 11.95 9.23 -13.76
N TYR A 230 12.00 9.63 -12.50
CA TYR A 230 11.00 10.51 -11.93
C TYR A 230 11.60 11.35 -10.80
N ASN A 231 10.95 12.46 -10.49
CA ASN A 231 11.10 13.19 -9.24
C ASN A 231 9.71 13.67 -8.78
N SER A 232 9.64 14.61 -7.84
CA SER A 232 8.36 15.10 -7.33
C SER A 232 7.49 15.82 -8.37
N THR A 233 8.07 16.32 -9.46
CA THR A 233 7.40 17.15 -10.48
C THR A 233 7.65 16.70 -11.91
N THR A 234 8.45 15.65 -12.14
CA THR A 234 8.69 15.08 -13.47
C THR A 234 8.53 13.57 -13.44
N PHE A 235 8.03 13.01 -14.54
CA PHE A 235 7.82 11.57 -14.70
C PHE A 235 8.08 11.18 -16.15
N LYS A 236 9.00 10.23 -16.38
CA LYS A 236 9.36 9.71 -17.70
C LYS A 236 9.16 8.22 -17.73
N THR A 237 8.38 7.74 -18.69
CA THR A 237 8.05 6.32 -18.83
C THR A 237 8.08 5.93 -20.30
N LEU A 238 8.60 4.74 -20.58
CA LEU A 238 8.50 4.09 -21.88
C LEU A 238 7.36 3.07 -21.81
N ILE A 239 6.42 3.16 -22.74
CA ILE A 239 5.40 2.13 -22.93
C ILE A 239 5.65 1.47 -24.28
N THR A 240 5.80 0.15 -24.28
CA THR A 240 5.98 -0.64 -25.50
C THR A 240 4.76 -1.50 -25.71
N ILE A 241 4.09 -1.34 -26.85
CA ILE A 241 3.05 -2.25 -27.31
C ILE A 241 3.73 -3.32 -28.15
N ASP A 242 3.79 -4.55 -27.65
CA ASP A 242 4.41 -5.72 -28.29
C ASP A 242 3.33 -6.66 -28.81
N ASP A 243 3.04 -6.57 -30.11
CA ASP A 243 2.08 -7.44 -30.80
C ASP A 243 2.81 -8.70 -31.31
N LYS A 244 2.67 -9.79 -30.54
CA LYS A 244 3.30 -11.08 -30.84
C LYS A 244 2.73 -11.71 -32.10
N LYS A 245 1.45 -11.47 -32.39
CA LYS A 245 0.72 -12.07 -33.52
C LYS A 245 1.19 -11.48 -34.85
N ASN A 246 1.31 -10.16 -34.92
CA ASN A 246 1.78 -9.45 -36.11
C ASN A 246 3.32 -9.25 -36.13
N LYS A 247 4.02 -9.65 -35.06
CA LYS A 247 5.48 -9.48 -34.88
C LYS A 247 5.91 -8.02 -35.05
N SER A 248 5.15 -7.12 -34.45
CA SER A 248 5.38 -5.68 -34.51
C SER A 248 5.43 -5.09 -33.11
N PHE A 249 6.22 -4.03 -32.94
CA PHE A 249 6.22 -3.27 -31.70
C PHE A 249 6.17 -1.76 -31.96
N GLU A 250 5.54 -1.05 -31.04
CA GLU A 250 5.50 0.41 -31.03
C GLU A 250 5.94 0.92 -29.65
N ASN A 251 6.92 1.81 -29.64
CA ASN A 251 7.41 2.48 -28.44
C ASN A 251 6.78 3.88 -28.30
N TYR A 252 6.28 4.17 -27.12
CA TYR A 252 5.73 5.45 -26.72
C TYR A 252 6.56 6.02 -25.59
N TYR A 253 7.09 7.22 -25.83
CA TYR A 253 7.90 7.95 -24.87
C TYR A 253 6.99 8.96 -24.18
N ILE A 254 6.73 8.73 -22.90
CA ILE A 254 5.92 9.60 -22.07
C ILE A 254 6.84 10.51 -21.27
N SER A 255 6.54 11.81 -21.33
CA SER A 255 7.10 12.84 -20.46
C SER A 255 5.95 13.58 -19.81
N ALA A 256 5.97 13.66 -18.49
CA ALA A 256 5.00 14.43 -17.74
C ALA A 256 5.65 15.40 -16.76
N GLU A 257 5.04 16.56 -16.62
CA GLU A 257 5.46 17.64 -15.73
C GLU A 257 4.30 18.13 -14.87
N TYR A 258 4.56 18.30 -13.58
CA TYR A 258 3.58 18.81 -12.63
C TYR A 258 3.60 20.35 -12.63
N ASN A 259 2.55 20.95 -13.19
CA ASN A 259 2.39 22.40 -13.33
C ASN A 259 1.00 22.82 -12.82
N TYR A 260 0.93 23.93 -12.07
CA TYR A 260 -0.35 24.50 -11.60
C TYR A 260 -1.32 23.54 -10.88
N LYS A 261 -0.79 22.56 -10.15
CA LYS A 261 -1.55 21.52 -9.43
C LYS A 261 -2.17 20.43 -10.32
N ASP A 262 -1.65 20.24 -11.51
CA ASP A 262 -2.02 19.12 -12.40
C ASP A 262 -0.78 18.59 -13.14
N TRP A 263 -0.89 17.40 -13.72
CA TRP A 263 0.15 16.81 -14.56
C TRP A 263 -0.15 17.02 -16.04
N ASP A 264 0.75 17.71 -16.74
CA ASP A 264 0.74 17.76 -18.20
C ASP A 264 1.44 16.51 -18.76
N ILE A 265 0.66 15.57 -19.32
CA ILE A 265 1.16 14.30 -19.85
C ILE A 265 1.30 14.39 -21.36
N LYS A 266 2.55 14.33 -21.84
CA LYS A 266 2.88 14.30 -23.27
C LYS A 266 3.27 12.90 -23.69
N ILE A 267 2.70 12.45 -24.81
CA ILE A 267 2.97 11.15 -25.42
C ILE A 267 3.58 11.40 -26.79
N SER A 268 4.71 10.74 -27.07
CA SER A 268 5.35 10.84 -28.37
C SER A 268 4.53 10.16 -29.47
N GLU A 269 4.84 10.53 -30.71
CA GLU A 269 4.51 9.67 -31.85
C GLU A 269 5.16 8.28 -31.71
N PRO A 270 4.59 7.23 -32.34
CA PRO A 270 5.14 5.88 -32.28
C PRO A 270 6.60 5.84 -32.72
N ASN A 271 7.45 5.21 -31.91
CA ASN A 271 8.88 5.00 -32.15
C ASN A 271 9.72 6.28 -32.30
N LYS A 272 9.17 7.47 -31.97
CA LYS A 272 9.88 8.74 -32.06
C LYS A 272 10.32 9.21 -30.68
N VAL A 273 11.62 9.17 -30.40
CA VAL A 273 12.21 9.71 -29.17
C VAL A 273 12.08 11.24 -29.17
N PRO A 274 11.45 11.87 -28.16
CA PRO A 274 11.44 13.32 -28.00
C PRO A 274 12.85 13.85 -27.74
N GLN A 275 13.13 15.08 -28.21
CA GLN A 275 14.47 15.67 -28.13
C GLN A 275 15.00 15.81 -26.68
N ASP A 276 14.10 16.00 -25.71
CA ASP A 276 14.42 16.22 -24.29
C ASP A 276 14.10 14.98 -23.40
N TRP A 277 14.02 13.79 -24.00
CA TRP A 277 13.66 12.55 -23.31
C TRP A 277 14.84 11.84 -22.64
#